data_AF-A0A838FY49-F1
#
_entry.id   AF-A0A838FY49-F1
#
_cell.length_a   1.000
_cell.length_b   1.000
_cell.length_c   1.000
_cell.angle_alpha   90.00
_cell.angle_beta   90.00
_cell.angle_gamma   90.00
#
_symmetry.space_group_name_H-M   'P 1'
#
loop_
_entity.id
_entity.type
_entity.pdbx_description
1 polymer ?
#
loop_
_entity_poly.entity_id
_entity_poly.type
_entity_poly.pdbx_seq_one_letter_code
_entity_poly.pdbx_strand_id
1 'polypeptide(L)'
;VPVHAGGLVWSGDLLLVADTRRGMRVFDLRDLTRLPPGAKGFWGCDYVLPQRGRWLAGASGSAPLRWSFASLDRTDPAGTWLVAGEYSAKGVGARVTRLPLEPLLAGERAEAVEVLVTDLPSMQGVARVDGSYWVSTSAGRRHRGHLWTGRPGSPFTQMAEALPVGPEDVSYDPTRRGLWTQTEHPGQRFVFCAVLPAASRVQD
;
A
#
# COMPACT_ATOMS: atom_id res chain seq x y z
N VAL A 1 -4.28 21.83 -5.72
CA VAL A 1 -4.44 21.21 -4.38
C VAL A 1 -3.16 20.47 -4.06
N PRO A 2 -2.39 20.82 -3.01
CA PRO A 2 -1.26 20.00 -2.59
C PRO A 2 -1.79 18.67 -2.02
N VAL A 3 -1.30 17.55 -2.57
CA VAL A 3 -1.68 16.19 -2.15
C VAL A 3 -0.40 15.41 -1.96
N HIS A 4 -0.33 14.65 -0.86
CA HIS A 4 0.67 13.60 -0.71
C HIS A 4 0.02 12.29 -1.11
N ALA A 5 0.55 11.67 -2.17
CA ALA A 5 0.14 10.34 -2.58
C ALA A 5 0.87 9.34 -1.68
N GLY A 6 0.15 8.74 -0.72
CA GLY A 6 0.75 7.79 0.21
C GLY A 6 1.09 6.45 -0.44
N GLY A 7 0.29 6.05 -1.42
CA GLY A 7 0.52 4.85 -2.22
C GLY A 7 -0.56 4.71 -3.27
N LEU A 8 -0.45 3.69 -4.11
CA LEU A 8 -1.42 3.42 -5.16
C LEU A 8 -1.68 1.93 -5.31
N VAL A 9 -2.89 1.58 -5.73
CA VAL A 9 -3.24 0.23 -6.16
C VAL A 9 -3.92 0.27 -7.51
N TRP A 10 -3.70 -0.79 -8.27
CA TRP A 10 -4.27 -0.97 -9.59
C TRP A 10 -5.06 -2.28 -9.66
N SER A 11 -6.31 -2.20 -10.09
CA SER A 11 -7.19 -3.34 -10.33
C SER A 11 -8.07 -3.12 -11.56
N GLY A 12 -7.99 -4.02 -12.54
CA GLY A 12 -8.70 -3.88 -13.81
C GLY A 12 -8.33 -2.57 -14.51
N ASP A 13 -9.33 -1.75 -14.82
CA ASP A 13 -9.12 -0.43 -15.43
C ASP A 13 -8.94 0.69 -14.37
N LEU A 14 -9.04 0.39 -13.08
CA LEU A 14 -9.07 1.41 -12.03
C LEU A 14 -7.75 1.52 -11.28
N LEU A 15 -7.28 2.76 -11.16
CA LEU A 15 -6.16 3.16 -10.33
C LEU A 15 -6.70 3.94 -9.11
N LEU A 16 -6.42 3.44 -7.91
CA LEU A 16 -6.76 4.08 -6.65
C LEU A 16 -5.50 4.67 -6.03
N VAL A 17 -5.49 5.97 -5.76
CA VAL A 17 -4.33 6.67 -5.18
C VAL A 17 -4.71 7.19 -3.80
N ALA A 18 -3.95 6.78 -2.78
CA ALA A 18 -4.15 7.25 -1.42
C ALA A 18 -3.96 8.77 -1.31
N ASP A 19 -4.97 9.48 -0.82
CA ASP A 19 -4.89 10.86 -0.37
C ASP A 19 -4.86 10.85 1.15
N THR A 20 -3.67 11.07 1.70
CA THR A 20 -3.29 10.74 3.09
C THR A 20 -4.30 11.04 4.18
N ARG A 21 -5.09 12.11 4.05
CA ARG A 21 -6.07 12.52 5.07
C ARG A 21 -7.51 12.53 4.55
N ARG A 22 -7.73 12.11 3.31
CA ARG A 22 -9.01 12.26 2.61
C ARG A 22 -9.57 10.94 2.07
N GLY A 23 -8.77 9.87 2.07
CA GLY A 23 -9.17 8.55 1.59
C GLY A 23 -8.41 8.17 0.33
N MET A 24 -9.13 7.84 -0.75
CA MET A 24 -8.52 7.49 -2.02
C MET A 24 -9.12 8.28 -3.18
N ARG A 25 -8.30 8.60 -4.16
CA ARG A 25 -8.72 9.17 -5.44
C ARG A 25 -8.85 8.04 -6.44
N VAL A 26 -9.90 8.08 -7.25
CA VAL A 26 -10.21 7.05 -8.24
C VAL A 26 -9.93 7.61 -9.62
N PHE A 27 -9.18 6.86 -10.41
CA PHE A 27 -8.86 7.14 -11.80
C PHE A 27 -9.20 5.92 -12.64
N ASP A 28 -9.65 6.14 -13.86
CA ASP A 28 -9.96 5.09 -14.83
C ASP A 28 -8.97 5.17 -15.98
N LEU A 29 -8.16 4.14 -16.16
CA LEU A 29 -7.12 4.07 -17.18
C LEU A 29 -7.66 4.19 -18.61
N ARG A 30 -8.95 3.93 -18.82
CA ARG A 30 -9.61 4.14 -20.13
C ARG A 30 -9.76 5.61 -20.47
N ASP A 31 -9.66 6.50 -19.47
CA ASP A 31 -9.68 7.95 -19.67
C ASP A 31 -8.27 8.53 -19.91
N LEU A 32 -7.24 7.69 -20.00
CA LEU A 32 -5.88 8.13 -20.28
C LEU A 32 -5.82 8.87 -21.61
N THR A 33 -5.58 10.17 -21.53
CA THR A 33 -5.65 11.06 -22.68
C THR A 33 -4.27 11.55 -23.04
N ARG A 34 -3.87 11.35 -24.31
CA ARG A 34 -2.64 11.93 -24.84
C ARG A 34 -2.81 13.43 -25.03
N LEU A 35 -1.86 14.19 -24.53
CA LEU A 35 -1.83 15.64 -24.70
C LEU A 35 -1.34 16.02 -26.10
N PRO A 36 -1.78 17.18 -26.64
CA PRO A 36 -1.18 17.76 -27.83
C PRO A 36 0.34 17.98 -27.65
N PRO A 37 1.17 17.82 -28.70
CA PRO A 37 2.59 18.14 -28.63
C PRO A 37 2.84 19.56 -28.10
N GLY A 38 3.75 19.69 -27.13
CA GLY A 38 4.11 20.97 -26.54
C GLY A 38 3.10 21.53 -25.52
N ALA A 39 2.13 20.74 -25.07
CA ALA A 39 1.20 21.13 -24.02
C ALA A 39 1.94 21.61 -22.76
N LYS A 40 1.65 22.85 -22.32
CA LYS A 40 2.24 23.46 -21.13
C LYS A 40 1.38 23.19 -19.89
N GLY A 41 2.00 23.19 -18.72
CA GLY A 41 1.29 23.06 -17.45
C GLY A 41 1.02 21.61 -17.02
N PHE A 42 1.64 20.63 -17.67
CA PHE A 42 1.50 19.20 -17.35
C PHE A 42 2.81 18.55 -16.89
N TRP A 43 3.71 19.32 -16.26
CA TRP A 43 4.97 18.80 -15.69
C TRP A 43 5.86 18.02 -16.68
N GLY A 44 5.71 18.30 -17.98
CA GLY A 44 6.42 17.59 -19.06
C GLY A 44 5.84 16.22 -19.40
N CYS A 45 4.68 15.86 -18.86
CA CYS A 45 3.98 14.62 -19.20
C CYS A 45 3.32 14.70 -20.58
N ASP A 46 3.35 13.58 -21.32
CA ASP A 46 2.64 13.42 -22.60
C ASP A 46 1.19 12.96 -22.43
N TYR A 47 0.83 12.49 -21.24
CA TYR A 47 -0.48 11.93 -20.93
C TYR A 47 -1.01 12.52 -19.63
N VAL A 48 -2.34 12.64 -19.58
CA VAL A 48 -3.07 12.97 -18.36
C VAL A 48 -4.09 11.89 -18.07
N LEU A 49 -4.27 11.62 -16.79
CA LEU A 49 -5.29 10.71 -16.30
C LEU A 49 -6.26 11.52 -15.42
N PRO A 50 -7.47 11.84 -15.92
CA PRO A 50 -8.46 12.58 -15.15
C PRO A 50 -8.92 11.79 -13.91
N GLN A 51 -9.11 12.48 -12.79
CA GLN A 51 -9.74 11.87 -11.62
C GLN A 51 -11.23 11.69 -11.87
N ARG A 52 -11.73 10.46 -11.71
CA ARG A 52 -13.14 10.11 -11.87
C ARG A 52 -13.95 10.23 -10.59
N GLY A 53 -13.31 10.01 -9.45
CA GLY A 53 -14.00 10.03 -8.17
C GLY A 53 -13.07 10.05 -6.97
N ARG A 54 -13.67 9.94 -5.78
CA ARG A 54 -12.93 9.77 -4.54
C ARG A 54 -13.71 8.93 -3.54
N TRP A 55 -12.97 8.11 -2.81
CA TRP A 55 -13.38 7.48 -1.56
C TRP A 55 -13.06 8.42 -0.42
N LEU A 56 -14.09 8.80 0.33
CA LEU A 56 -13.90 9.60 1.54
C LEU A 56 -13.63 8.67 2.72
N ALA A 57 -12.49 8.87 3.36
CA ALA A 57 -12.18 8.16 4.60
C ALA A 57 -13.07 8.67 5.74
N GLY A 58 -13.73 7.74 6.44
CA GLY A 58 -14.45 7.99 7.68
C GLY A 58 -14.08 6.96 8.72
N ALA A 59 -14.44 7.25 9.97
CA ALA A 59 -14.38 6.28 11.07
C ALA A 59 -15.51 6.55 12.04
N SER A 60 -16.12 5.49 12.55
CA SER A 60 -17.09 5.55 13.64
C SER A 60 -16.35 5.36 14.97
N GLY A 61 -16.38 6.36 15.85
CA GLY A 61 -15.79 6.23 17.20
C GLY A 61 -14.25 6.32 17.27
N SER A 62 -13.56 6.63 16.17
CA SER A 62 -12.11 6.90 16.16
C SER A 62 -11.73 7.97 15.13
N ALA A 63 -10.47 8.39 15.10
CA ALA A 63 -9.96 9.23 14.01
C ALA A 63 -9.97 8.44 12.68
N PRO A 64 -10.27 9.10 11.53
CA PRO A 64 -10.13 8.48 10.21
C PRO A 64 -8.71 7.92 9.97
N LEU A 65 -8.60 6.91 9.11
CA LEU A 65 -7.31 6.34 8.73
C LEU A 65 -6.44 7.38 8.01
N ARG A 66 -5.15 7.45 8.37
CA ARG A 66 -4.14 8.17 7.59
C ARG A 66 -3.53 7.29 6.50
N TRP A 67 -4.14 7.30 5.31
CA TRP A 67 -3.77 6.47 4.16
C TRP A 67 -2.35 6.75 3.66
N SER A 68 -1.38 5.97 4.13
CA SER A 68 0.04 6.22 3.89
C SER A 68 0.68 5.25 2.92
N PHE A 69 0.00 4.15 2.58
CA PHE A 69 0.39 3.14 1.60
C PHE A 69 -0.80 2.21 1.40
N ALA A 70 -0.84 1.49 0.28
CA ALA A 70 -1.90 0.51 0.01
C ALA A 70 -1.44 -0.59 -0.95
N SER A 71 -2.06 -1.77 -0.83
CA SER A 71 -1.85 -2.91 -1.71
C SER A 71 -3.13 -3.73 -1.86
N LEU A 72 -3.07 -4.79 -2.65
CA LEU A 72 -4.18 -5.71 -2.85
C LEU A 72 -3.82 -7.10 -2.35
N ASP A 73 -4.68 -7.66 -1.51
CA ASP A 73 -4.68 -9.07 -1.19
C ASP A 73 -5.56 -9.81 -2.19
N ARG A 74 -4.92 -10.67 -2.98
CA ARG A 74 -5.55 -11.56 -3.97
C ARG A 74 -5.40 -13.04 -3.59
N THR A 75 -4.87 -13.31 -2.41
CA THR A 75 -4.60 -14.65 -1.91
C THR A 75 -5.75 -15.20 -1.06
N ASP A 76 -6.63 -14.32 -0.58
CA ASP A 76 -7.79 -14.72 0.19
C ASP A 76 -8.86 -15.36 -0.72
N PRO A 77 -9.31 -16.59 -0.44
CA PRO A 77 -10.31 -17.27 -1.26
C PRO A 77 -11.68 -16.60 -1.22
N ALA A 78 -11.96 -15.73 -0.23
CA ALA A 78 -13.23 -15.01 -0.14
C ALA A 78 -13.33 -13.81 -1.10
N GLY A 79 -12.23 -13.40 -1.75
CA GLY A 79 -12.24 -12.32 -2.73
C GLY A 79 -11.00 -11.42 -2.69
N THR A 80 -11.05 -10.31 -3.43
CA THR A 80 -9.96 -9.33 -3.45
C THR A 80 -10.19 -8.26 -2.39
N TRP A 81 -9.13 -7.94 -1.65
CA TRP A 81 -9.18 -6.95 -0.58
C TRP A 81 -8.18 -5.83 -0.80
N LEU A 82 -8.62 -4.60 -0.53
CA LEU A 82 -7.72 -3.48 -0.34
C LEU A 82 -7.10 -3.57 1.05
N VAL A 83 -5.77 -3.55 1.12
CA VAL A 83 -5.03 -3.46 2.37
C VAL A 83 -4.35 -2.11 2.43
N ALA A 84 -4.63 -1.31 3.45
CA ALA A 84 -4.08 0.04 3.58
C ALA A 84 -3.67 0.33 5.01
N GLY A 85 -2.62 1.14 5.20
CA GLY A 85 -2.12 1.43 6.54
C GLY A 85 -1.60 2.83 6.75
N GLU A 86 -1.24 3.10 8.00
CA GLU A 86 -0.81 4.40 8.49
C GLU A 86 0.70 4.44 8.72
N TYR A 87 1.33 5.53 8.31
CA TYR A 87 2.66 5.84 8.78
C TYR A 87 2.58 6.49 10.17
N SER A 88 3.37 5.97 11.10
CA SER A 88 3.66 6.55 12.41
C SER A 88 5.14 6.36 12.70
N ALA A 89 5.87 7.45 12.93
CA ALA A 89 7.31 7.36 13.20
C ALA A 89 7.63 6.51 14.46
N LYS A 90 6.73 6.52 15.45
CA LYS A 90 6.86 5.72 16.69
C LYS A 90 6.17 4.36 16.61
N GLY A 91 5.33 4.14 15.60
CA GLY A 91 4.53 2.93 15.44
C GLY A 91 3.33 2.80 16.38
N VAL A 92 3.39 3.33 17.60
CA VAL A 92 2.33 3.21 18.61
C VAL A 92 0.94 3.56 18.06
N GLY A 93 0.07 2.56 18.00
CA GLY A 93 -1.33 2.71 17.60
C GLY A 93 -1.56 2.85 16.10
N ALA A 94 -0.53 2.63 15.27
CA ALA A 94 -0.67 2.70 13.81
C ALA A 94 -1.51 1.54 13.31
N ARG A 95 -2.45 1.83 12.40
CA ARG A 95 -3.41 0.86 11.89
C ARG A 95 -3.05 0.33 10.52
N VAL A 96 -3.38 -0.92 10.30
CA VAL A 96 -3.56 -1.54 8.97
C VAL A 96 -5.03 -1.98 8.88
N THR A 97 -5.65 -1.75 7.73
CA THR A 97 -7.06 -2.04 7.48
C THR A 97 -7.21 -2.91 6.25
N ARG A 98 -8.23 -3.78 6.28
CA ARG A 98 -8.63 -4.61 5.15
C ARG A 98 -10.07 -4.26 4.77
N LEU A 99 -10.27 -3.79 3.55
CA LEU A 99 -11.57 -3.39 3.00
C LEU A 99 -11.92 -4.26 1.78
N PRO A 100 -13.19 -4.62 1.55
CA PRO A 100 -13.57 -5.33 0.33
C PRO A 100 -13.33 -4.41 -0.87
N LEU A 101 -12.62 -4.91 -1.88
CA LEU A 101 -12.30 -4.09 -3.05
C LEU A 101 -13.54 -3.84 -3.92
N GLU A 102 -14.41 -4.84 -4.05
CA GLU A 102 -15.48 -4.80 -5.05
C GLU A 102 -16.50 -3.68 -4.84
N PRO A 103 -17.00 -3.43 -3.61
CA PRO A 103 -17.81 -2.23 -3.32
C PRO A 103 -17.07 -0.92 -3.63
N LEU A 104 -15.75 -0.86 -3.38
CA LEU A 104 -14.91 0.30 -3.70
C LEU A 104 -14.69 0.48 -5.21
N LEU A 105 -14.92 -0.54 -6.04
CA LEU A 105 -14.90 -0.39 -7.49
C LEU A 105 -16.29 -0.05 -8.03
N ALA A 106 -17.34 -0.53 -7.37
CA ALA A 106 -18.74 -0.26 -7.71
C ALA A 106 -19.23 1.15 -7.32
N GLY A 107 -18.45 1.93 -6.56
CA GLY A 107 -18.92 3.24 -6.07
C GLY A 107 -19.84 3.13 -4.84
N GLU A 108 -19.86 1.97 -4.20
CA GLU A 108 -20.63 1.68 -2.99
C GLU A 108 -19.82 1.87 -1.69
N ARG A 109 -20.52 2.11 -0.58
CA ARG A 109 -19.88 2.21 0.73
C ARG A 109 -19.22 0.87 1.09
N ALA A 110 -17.94 0.92 1.46
CA ALA A 110 -17.21 -0.21 2.01
C ALA A 110 -16.82 0.05 3.47
N GLU A 111 -16.91 -0.98 4.30
CA GLU A 111 -16.45 -0.95 5.69
C GLU A 111 -15.25 -1.89 5.85
N ALA A 112 -14.31 -1.52 6.71
CA ALA A 112 -13.18 -2.38 7.01
C ALA A 112 -13.68 -3.64 7.72
N VAL A 113 -13.35 -4.80 7.17
CA VAL A 113 -13.64 -6.10 7.79
C VAL A 113 -12.60 -6.47 8.83
N GLU A 114 -11.46 -5.79 8.82
CA GLU A 114 -10.37 -5.99 9.75
C GLU A 114 -9.63 -4.68 9.98
N VAL A 115 -9.31 -4.40 11.25
CA VAL A 115 -8.45 -3.30 11.66
C VAL A 115 -7.39 -3.88 12.60
N LEU A 116 -6.17 -3.99 12.11
CA LEU A 116 -5.02 -4.40 12.88
C LEU A 116 -4.36 -3.17 13.48
N VAL A 117 -4.26 -3.11 14.80
CA VAL A 117 -3.47 -2.10 15.51
C VAL A 117 -2.07 -2.67 15.74
N THR A 118 -1.05 -1.90 15.37
CA THR A 118 0.36 -2.29 15.48
C THR A 118 1.14 -1.26 16.29
N ASP A 119 2.33 -1.66 16.69
CA ASP A 119 3.39 -0.80 17.24
C ASP A 119 4.59 -0.68 16.29
N LEU A 120 4.44 -1.12 15.03
CA LEU A 120 5.51 -1.12 14.04
C LEU A 120 5.88 0.31 13.63
N PRO A 121 7.13 0.75 13.84
CA PRO A 121 7.53 2.11 13.55
C PRO A 121 7.73 2.32 12.05
N SER A 122 7.42 3.52 11.57
CA SER A 122 7.76 3.99 10.23
C SER A 122 7.39 3.00 9.12
N MET A 123 6.19 2.40 9.21
CA MET A 123 5.66 1.55 8.14
C MET A 123 5.58 2.34 6.84
N GLN A 124 6.05 1.73 5.74
CA GLN A 124 6.07 2.32 4.40
C GLN A 124 5.28 1.51 3.37
N GLY A 125 4.82 0.32 3.74
CA GLY A 125 4.08 -0.54 2.84
C GLY A 125 3.60 -1.79 3.56
N VAL A 126 2.53 -2.38 3.04
CA VAL A 126 1.97 -3.62 3.57
C VAL A 126 1.43 -4.47 2.42
N ALA A 127 1.62 -5.78 2.50
CA ALA A 127 0.87 -6.76 1.73
C ALA A 127 0.31 -7.83 2.66
N ARG A 128 -0.79 -8.46 2.27
CA ARG A 128 -1.29 -9.68 2.94
C ARG A 128 -1.19 -10.84 1.95
N VAL A 129 -0.62 -11.94 2.43
CA VAL A 129 -0.33 -13.15 1.65
C VAL A 129 -0.69 -14.35 2.51
N ASP A 130 -1.65 -15.15 2.06
CA ASP A 130 -2.09 -16.38 2.73
C ASP A 130 -2.40 -16.19 4.23
N GLY A 131 -3.08 -15.08 4.55
CA GLY A 131 -3.44 -14.71 5.91
C GLY A 131 -2.37 -14.00 6.74
N SER A 132 -1.14 -13.91 6.24
CA SER A 132 -0.02 -13.24 6.91
C SER A 132 0.22 -11.85 6.34
N TYR A 133 0.41 -10.87 7.21
CA TYR A 133 0.82 -9.52 6.86
C TYR A 133 2.32 -9.46 6.68
N TRP A 134 2.76 -8.75 5.64
CA TRP A 134 4.15 -8.43 5.35
C TRP A 134 4.28 -6.91 5.28
N VAL A 135 5.02 -6.34 6.23
CA VAL A 135 5.09 -4.88 6.42
C VAL A 135 6.52 -4.41 6.22
N SER A 136 6.73 -3.44 5.32
CA SER A 136 8.01 -2.76 5.20
C SER A 136 8.08 -1.60 6.18
N THR A 137 9.25 -1.41 6.81
CA THR A 137 9.51 -0.24 7.67
C THR A 137 10.82 0.43 7.28
N SER A 138 10.82 1.76 7.26
CA SER A 138 12.03 2.55 7.03
C SER A 138 12.87 2.69 8.31
N ALA A 139 14.19 2.64 8.14
CA ALA A 139 15.18 2.99 9.17
C ALA A 139 15.84 4.36 8.88
N GLY A 140 15.13 5.23 8.16
CA GLY A 140 15.61 6.55 7.75
C GLY A 140 16.57 6.50 6.55
N ARG A 141 17.29 7.61 6.34
CA ARG A 141 18.03 7.88 5.08
C ARG A 141 19.39 7.21 4.93
N ARG A 142 19.83 6.49 5.95
CA ARG A 142 21.20 5.94 6.02
C ARG A 142 21.25 4.46 6.34
N HIS A 143 20.15 3.89 6.80
CA HIS A 143 20.10 2.52 7.28
C HIS A 143 19.09 1.73 6.46
N ARG A 144 19.38 0.45 6.32
CA ARG A 144 18.54 -0.51 5.60
C ARG A 144 17.22 -0.67 6.33
N GLY A 145 16.13 -0.72 5.56
CA GLY A 145 14.81 -0.98 6.12
C GLY A 145 14.62 -2.42 6.56
N HIS A 146 13.54 -2.67 7.30
CA HIS A 146 13.19 -3.99 7.79
C HIS A 146 11.92 -4.49 7.10
N LEU A 147 11.77 -5.81 7.04
CA LEU A 147 10.53 -6.47 6.67
C LEU A 147 9.98 -7.17 7.92
N TRP A 148 8.68 -7.08 8.17
CA TRP A 148 8.03 -7.71 9.30
C TRP A 148 6.97 -8.68 8.79
N THR A 149 6.78 -9.79 9.49
CA THR A 149 5.72 -10.75 9.16
C THR A 149 4.94 -11.19 10.38
N GLY A 150 3.63 -11.33 10.26
CA GLY A 150 2.76 -11.69 11.37
C GLY A 150 1.33 -11.98 10.93
N ARG A 151 0.60 -12.75 11.74
CA ARG A 151 -0.84 -12.96 11.57
C ARG A 151 -1.61 -12.10 12.58
N PRO A 152 -2.86 -11.72 12.28
CA PRO A 152 -3.73 -11.06 13.26
C PRO A 152 -3.72 -11.79 14.61
N GLY A 153 -3.59 -11.02 15.69
CA GLY A 153 -3.54 -11.55 17.05
C GLY A 153 -2.21 -12.18 17.47
N SER A 154 -1.19 -12.23 16.60
CA SER A 154 0.16 -12.70 16.92
C SER A 154 1.19 -11.57 16.83
N PRO A 155 2.26 -11.60 17.64
CA PRO A 155 3.37 -10.66 17.48
C PRO A 155 4.00 -10.73 16.08
N PHE A 156 4.44 -9.59 15.57
CA PHE A 156 5.22 -9.55 14.34
C PHE A 156 6.65 -10.03 14.57
N THR A 157 7.16 -10.82 13.63
CA THR A 157 8.56 -11.24 13.57
C THR A 157 9.33 -10.31 12.62
N GLN A 158 10.46 -9.78 13.08
CA GLN A 158 11.31 -8.90 12.28
C GLN A 158 12.31 -9.68 11.44
N MET A 159 12.42 -9.31 10.17
CA MET A 159 13.54 -9.62 9.29
C MET A 159 14.39 -8.34 9.18
N ALA A 160 15.42 -8.25 10.02
CA ALA A 160 16.21 -7.04 10.15
C ALA A 160 17.01 -6.75 8.87
N GLU A 161 17.05 -5.48 8.46
CA GLU A 161 17.84 -5.01 7.31
C GLU A 161 17.53 -5.74 5.98
N ALA A 162 16.35 -6.34 5.87
CA ALA A 162 15.94 -7.11 4.71
C ALA A 162 15.71 -6.24 3.46
N LEU A 163 15.53 -4.93 3.63
CA LEU A 163 15.23 -3.99 2.56
C LEU A 163 16.36 -2.96 2.39
N PRO A 164 16.58 -2.41 1.18
CA PRO A 164 17.49 -1.28 0.98
C PRO A 164 17.03 -0.03 1.75
N VAL A 165 17.82 1.05 1.67
CA VAL A 165 17.53 2.32 2.35
C VAL A 165 16.31 3.00 1.71
N GLY A 166 15.39 3.47 2.56
CA GLY A 166 14.18 4.19 2.15
C GLY A 166 13.19 3.35 1.35
N PRO A 167 12.80 2.14 1.80
CA PRO A 167 11.82 1.32 1.09
C PRO A 167 10.45 2.00 1.13
N GLU A 168 9.71 1.96 0.03
CA GLU A 168 8.37 2.54 -0.12
C GLU A 168 7.43 1.57 -0.82
N ASP A 169 6.19 1.52 -0.34
CA ASP A 169 5.10 0.66 -0.79
C ASP A 169 5.47 -0.83 -0.89
N VAL A 170 4.45 -1.69 -0.96
CA VAL A 170 4.65 -3.12 -1.19
C VAL A 170 3.49 -3.65 -2.03
N SER A 171 3.79 -4.48 -3.03
CA SER A 171 2.79 -5.28 -3.76
C SER A 171 3.26 -6.71 -3.89
N TYR A 172 2.35 -7.68 -3.71
CA TYR A 172 2.68 -9.09 -3.82
C TYR A 172 2.54 -9.61 -5.25
N ASP A 173 3.57 -10.32 -5.72
CA ASP A 173 3.58 -11.07 -6.97
C ASP A 173 3.56 -12.58 -6.67
N PRO A 174 2.44 -13.27 -6.91
CA PRO A 174 2.33 -14.70 -6.63
C PRO A 174 3.21 -15.55 -7.55
N THR A 175 3.55 -15.06 -8.75
CA THR A 175 4.37 -15.83 -9.72
C THR A 175 5.81 -15.99 -9.24
N ARG A 176 6.30 -15.03 -8.46
CA ARG A 176 7.64 -15.02 -7.84
C ARG A 176 7.60 -15.36 -6.37
N ARG A 177 6.40 -15.42 -5.80
CA ARG A 177 6.17 -15.46 -4.35
C ARG A 177 7.03 -14.39 -3.65
N GLY A 178 6.91 -13.16 -4.15
CA GLY A 178 7.78 -12.05 -3.79
C GLY A 178 7.05 -10.73 -3.67
N LEU A 179 7.68 -9.80 -2.95
CA LEU A 179 7.17 -8.46 -2.70
C LEU A 179 7.89 -7.46 -3.60
N TRP A 180 7.18 -6.91 -4.56
CA TRP A 180 7.64 -5.74 -5.30
C TRP A 180 7.55 -4.50 -4.44
N THR A 181 8.64 -3.74 -4.42
CA THR A 181 8.78 -2.51 -3.66
C THR A 181 9.80 -1.61 -4.36
N GLN A 182 9.93 -0.38 -3.89
CA GLN A 182 10.83 0.61 -4.44
C GLN A 182 11.54 1.39 -3.34
N THR A 183 12.46 2.28 -3.71
CA THR A 183 13.12 3.18 -2.76
C THR A 183 13.02 4.67 -3.15
N GLU A 184 12.86 5.55 -2.17
CA GLU A 184 12.53 6.97 -2.43
C GLU A 184 13.73 7.91 -2.63
N HIS A 185 14.90 7.59 -2.06
CA HIS A 185 15.97 8.56 -1.93
C HIS A 185 16.73 8.80 -3.26
N PRO A 186 17.03 10.07 -3.62
CA PRO A 186 17.84 10.41 -4.79
C PRO A 186 19.17 9.65 -4.82
N GLY A 187 19.54 9.11 -5.98
CA GLY A 187 20.76 8.31 -6.15
C GLY A 187 20.68 6.88 -5.60
N GLN A 188 19.57 6.52 -4.95
CA GLN A 188 19.33 5.19 -4.38
C GLN A 188 17.94 4.66 -4.75
N ARG A 189 17.37 5.09 -5.89
CA ARG A 189 16.03 4.66 -6.34
C ARG A 189 16.13 3.38 -7.14
N PHE A 190 15.56 2.32 -6.60
CA PHE A 190 15.48 1.01 -7.21
C PHE A 190 14.04 0.55 -7.21
N VAL A 191 13.68 -0.28 -8.19
CA VAL A 191 12.49 -1.14 -8.13
C VAL A 191 13.02 -2.56 -8.03
N PHE A 192 12.58 -3.29 -7.01
CA PHE A 192 13.11 -4.62 -6.73
C PHE A 192 12.03 -5.53 -6.15
N CYS A 193 12.29 -6.84 -6.23
CA CYS A 193 11.42 -7.87 -5.67
C CYS A 193 12.15 -8.57 -4.53
N ALA A 194 11.61 -8.49 -3.32
CA ALA A 194 12.06 -9.26 -2.17
C ALA A 194 11.33 -10.61 -2.14
N VAL A 195 12.05 -11.68 -2.49
CA VAL A 195 11.48 -13.04 -2.53
C VAL A 195 11.15 -13.52 -1.12
N LEU A 196 9.93 -14.00 -0.90
CA LEU A 196 9.51 -14.49 0.40
C LEU A 196 10.06 -15.90 0.67
N PRO A 197 10.52 -16.21 1.89
CA PRO A 197 10.95 -17.55 2.26
C PRO A 197 9.84 -18.57 1.98
N ALA A 198 10.20 -19.76 1.46
CA ALA A 198 9.27 -20.87 1.32
C ALA A 198 8.47 -21.04 2.61
N ALA A 199 7.17 -21.32 2.51
CA ALA A 199 6.38 -21.60 3.70
C ALA A 199 7.07 -22.77 4.41
N SER A 200 7.58 -22.53 5.60
CA SER A 200 8.07 -23.62 6.44
C SER A 200 6.89 -24.59 6.58
N ARG A 201 7.08 -25.85 6.19
CA ARG A 201 6.21 -26.92 6.67
C ARG A 201 6.38 -26.90 8.18
N VAL A 202 5.50 -26.22 8.88
CA VAL A 202 5.39 -26.36 10.32
C VAL A 202 5.08 -27.85 10.51
N GLN A 203 6.04 -28.58 11.08
CA GLN A 203 5.78 -29.92 11.57
C GLN A 203 4.74 -29.77 12.67
N ASP A 204 3.61 -30.46 12.50
CA ASP A 204 2.63 -30.71 13.55
C ASP A 204 3.26 -31.43 14.74
#